data_AF-A0A962RN05-F1
#
_entry.id   AF-A0A962RN05-F1
#
_cell.length_a   1.000
_cell.length_b   1.000
_cell.length_c   1.000
_cell.angle_alpha   90.00
_cell.angle_beta   90.00
_cell.angle_gamma   90.00
#
_symmetry.space_group_name_H-M   'P 1'
#
loop_
_entity.id
_entity.type
_entity.pdbx_description
1 polymer ?
#
loop_
_entity_poly.entity_id
_entity_poly.type
_entity_poly.pdbx_seq_one_letter_code
_entity_poly.pdbx_strand_id
1 'polypeptide(L)' 'VMECYLMTGDFDYLLRVVVPDIESYQRFVLEHLTRIEGIASIKSSFALKQVQYETALPLSHLESSR' A
#
# COMPACT_ATOMS: atom_id res chain seq x y z
N VAL A 1 4.03 -2.34 7.61
CA VAL A 1 3.04 -1.90 6.59
C VAL A 1 2.82 -0.41 6.81
N MET A 2 2.86 0.41 5.76
CA MET A 2 2.73 1.87 5.88
C MET A 2 1.29 2.32 5.67
N GLU A 3 0.61 1.74 4.67
CA GLU A 3 -0.77 2.04 4.31
C GLU A 3 -1.50 0.77 3.91
N CYS A 4 -2.82 0.76 4.10
CA CYS A 4 -3.72 -0.30 3.66
C CYS A 4 -5.04 0.32 3.25
N TYR A 5 -5.51 0.01 2.05
CA TYR A 5 -6.73 0.57 1.48
C TYR A 5 -7.67 -0.56 1.10
N LEU A 6 -8.95 -0.43 1.46
CA LEU A 6 -10.01 -1.21 0.84
C LEU A 6 -10.29 -0.56 -0.53
N MET A 7 -10.21 -1.36 -1.58
CA MET A 7 -10.27 -0.90 -2.96
C MET A 7 -11.54 -1.43 -3.62
N THR A 8 -12.09 -0.63 -4.52
CA THR A 8 -13.00 -1.13 -5.56
C THR A 8 -12.15 -1.55 -6.77
N GLY A 9 -12.37 -2.74 -7.34
CA GLY A 9 -11.67 -3.17 -8.57
C GLY A 9 -11.14 -4.60 -8.51
N ASP A 10 -9.96 -4.84 -9.11
CA ASP A 10 -9.37 -6.17 -9.32
C ASP A 10 -8.89 -6.87 -8.04
N PHE A 11 -8.69 -6.11 -6.96
CA PHE A 11 -8.25 -6.62 -5.66
C PHE A 11 -8.95 -5.83 -4.56
N ASP A 12 -9.38 -6.52 -3.51
CA ASP A 12 -10.14 -5.91 -2.41
C ASP A 12 -9.26 -5.03 -1.53
N TYR A 13 -7.96 -5.34 -1.40
CA TYR A 13 -7.04 -4.57 -0.57
C TYR A 13 -5.75 -4.22 -1.31
N LEU A 14 -5.27 -2.99 -1.13
CA LEU A 14 -3.97 -2.51 -1.57
C LEU A 14 -3.12 -2.11 -0.36
N LEU A 15 -1.93 -2.71 -0.24
CA LEU A 15 -0.99 -2.42 0.84
C LEU A 15 0.24 -1.71 0.28
N ARG A 16 0.66 -0.61 0.93
CA ARG A 16 1.99 -0.03 0.73
C ARG A 16 2.93 -0.51 1.82
N VAL A 17 3.99 -1.22 1.45
CA VAL A 17 4.96 -1.80 2.37
C VAL A 17 6.36 -1.34 1.99
N VAL A 18 7.17 -1.00 2.99
CA VAL A 18 8.60 -0.74 2.84
C VAL A 18 9.34 -1.89 3.50
N VAL A 19 10.29 -2.47 2.79
CA VAL A 19 11.15 -3.57 3.25
C VAL A 19 12.61 -3.25 2.93
N PRO A 20 13.58 -3.83 3.65
CA PRO A 20 15.00 -3.64 3.35
C PRO A 20 15.43 -4.19 1.99
N ASP A 21 14.88 -5.35 1.60
CA ASP A 21 15.26 -6.10 0.40
C ASP A 21 14.14 -7.07 -0.04
N ILE A 22 14.37 -7.76 -1.17
CA ILE A 22 13.42 -8.71 -1.75
C ILE A 22 13.24 -9.94 -0.85
N GLU A 23 14.28 -10.40 -0.15
CA GLU A 23 14.19 -11.58 0.73
C GLU A 23 13.24 -11.29 1.91
N SER A 24 13.35 -10.09 2.49
CA SER A 24 12.47 -9.58 3.52
C SER A 24 11.02 -9.47 3.05
N TYR A 25 10.79 -9.05 1.79
CA TYR A 25 9.47 -9.08 1.18
C TYR A 25 8.91 -10.51 1.04
N GLN A 26 9.71 -11.45 0.52
CA GLN A 26 9.26 -12.84 0.36
C GLN A 26 8.87 -13.46 1.70
N ARG A 27 9.69 -13.23 2.74
CA ARG A 27 9.39 -13.66 4.10
C ARG A 27 8.11 -13.03 4.64
N PHE A 28 7.92 -11.73 4.44
CA PHE A 28 6.70 -11.04 4.82
C PHE A 28 5.46 -11.66 4.15
N VAL A 29 5.53 -11.96 2.85
CA VAL A 29 4.41 -12.60 2.13
C VAL A 29 4.11 -13.99 2.68
N LEU A 30 5.11 -14.86 2.79
CA LEU A 30 4.94 -16.27 3.15
C LEU A 30 4.61 -16.49 4.63
N GLU A 31 5.21 -15.69 5.52
CA GLU A 31 5.05 -15.87 6.96
C GLU A 31 3.87 -15.08 7.52
N HIS A 32 3.43 -14.03 6.83
CA HIS A 32 2.35 -13.17 7.32
C HIS A 32 1.14 -13.20 6.39
N LEU A 33 1.26 -12.72 5.15
CA LEU A 33 0.10 -12.52 4.29
C LEU A 33 -0.59 -13.84 3.92
N THR A 34 0.14 -14.85 3.45
CA THR A 34 -0.48 -16.13 3.05
C THR A 34 -1.08 -16.92 4.19
N ARG A 35 -0.81 -16.53 5.45
CA ARG A 35 -1.41 -17.15 6.65
C ARG A 35 -2.74 -16.51 7.05
N ILE A 36 -3.09 -15.37 6.47
CA ILE A 36 -4.36 -14.70 6.73
C ILE A 36 -5.46 -15.45 5.98
N GLU A 37 -6.44 -15.94 6.72
CA GLU A 37 -7.60 -16.60 6.14
C GLU A 37 -8.39 -15.62 5.25
N GLY A 38 -8.83 -16.10 4.09
CA GLY A 38 -9.56 -15.28 3.11
C GLY A 38 -8.69 -14.57 2.08
N ILE A 39 -7.35 -14.61 2.19
CA ILE A 39 -6.46 -14.13 1.12
C ILE A 39 -6.38 -15.19 0.02
N ALA A 40 -7.11 -14.96 -1.08
CA ALA A 40 -7.14 -15.88 -2.22
C ALA A 40 -5.91 -15.75 -3.13
N SER A 41 -5.41 -14.52 -3.35
CA SER A 41 -4.24 -14.27 -4.18
C SER A 41 -3.51 -13.00 -3.76
N ILE A 42 -2.22 -12.93 -4.08
CA ILE A 42 -1.37 -11.78 -3.79
C ILE A 42 -0.70 -11.37 -5.10
N LYS A 43 -0.87 -10.11 -5.48
CA LYS A 43 -0.15 -9.47 -6.58
C LYS A 43 0.68 -8.33 -6.02
N SER A 44 1.93 -8.21 -6.45
CA SER A 44 2.83 -7.15 -5.97
C SER A 44 3.56 -6.48 -7.10
N SER A 45 3.83 -5.20 -6.90
CA SER A 45 4.60 -4.33 -7.80
C SER A 45 5.64 -3.60 -6.96
N PHE A 46 6.84 -3.44 -7.50
CA PHE A 46 7.93 -2.72 -6.84
C PHE A 46 8.13 -1.35 -7.48
N ALA A 47 8.18 -0.31 -6.66
CA ALA A 47 8.48 1.03 -7.12
C ALA A 47 9.97 1.14 -7.48
N LEU A 48 10.28 1.48 -8.73
CA LEU A 48 11.66 1.69 -9.18
C LEU A 48 12.22 3.03 -8.70
N LYS A 49 11.37 4.05 -8.63
CA LYS A 49 11.71 5.39 -8.15
C LYS A 49 10.45 6.06 -7.61
N GLN A 50 10.59 6.75 -6.50
CA GLN A 50 9.55 7.65 -5.99
C GLN A 50 9.66 9.01 -6.69
N VAL A 51 8.61 9.40 -7.41
CA VAL A 51 8.59 10.68 -8.17
C VAL A 51 8.07 11.83 -7.30
N GLN A 52 7.07 11.59 -6.46
CA GLN A 52 6.49 12.56 -5.54
C GLN A 52 6.03 11.84 -4.27
N TYR A 53 6.10 12.53 -3.13
CA TYR A 53 5.50 12.11 -1.87
C TYR A 53 5.15 13.35 -1.05
N GLU A 54 3.90 13.44 -0.64
CA GLU A 54 3.36 14.56 0.11
C GLU A 54 2.38 14.01 1.14
N THR A 55 2.49 14.51 2.37
CA THR A 55 1.63 14.11 3.48
C THR A 55 0.61 15.20 3.84
N ALA A 56 0.81 16.42 3.34
CA ALA A 56 -0.13 17.52 3.54
C ALA A 56 -1.39 17.29 2.70
N LEU A 57 -2.56 17.55 3.30
CA LEU A 57 -3.82 17.49 2.58
C LEU A 57 -4.05 18.79 1.79
N PRO A 58 -4.64 18.74 0.59
CA PRO A 58 -4.98 19.92 -0.19
C PRO A 58 -6.22 20.63 0.39
N LEU A 59 -6.00 21.64 1.23
CA LEU A 59 -7.06 22.37 1.94
C LEU A 59 -7.48 23.68 1.28
N SER A 60 -7.04 23.96 0.04
CA SER A 60 -7.32 25.23 -0.66
C SER A 60 -8.81 25.54 -0.80
N HIS A 61 -9.67 24.52 -0.86
CA HIS A 61 -11.13 24.69 -0.93
C HIS A 61 -11.75 25.27 0.36
N LEU A 62 -11.07 25.17 1.51
CA LEU A 62 -11.53 25.77 2.76
C LEU A 62 -11.25 27.28 2.82
N GLU A 63 -10.30 27.78 2.03
CA GLU A 63 -9.97 29.21 1.98
C GLU A 63 -10.98 30.01 1.16
N SER A 64 -11.62 29.40 0.16
CA SER A 64 -12.65 30.05 -0.67
C SER A 64 -14.01 30.22 0.03
N SER A 65 -14.18 29.65 1.23
CA SER A 65 -15.40 29.77 2.05
C SER A 65 -15.31 30.89 3.10
N ARG A 66 -14.30 31.76 3.03
CA ARG A 66 -14.13 32.95 3.89
C ARG A 66 -14.42 34.24 3.14
#